data_AF-A0A966RAP0-F1
#
_entry.id   AF-A0A966RAP0-F1
#
_cell.length_a   1.000
_cell.length_b   1.000
_cell.length_c   1.000
_cell.angle_alpha   90.00
_cell.angle_beta   90.00
_cell.angle_gamma   90.00
#
_symmetry.space_group_name_H-M   'P 1'
#
loop_
_entity.id
_entity.type
_entity.pdbx_description
1 polymer ?
#
loop_
_entity_poly.entity_id
_entity_poly.type
_entity_poly.pdbx_seq_one_letter_code
_entity_poly.pdbx_strand_id
1 'polypeptide(L)'
;MSKKPIDTDLYEEVKEEAKHRFAVWPSAYASGWLVRTYKARGGRYAGDRRRSPKKKSPATGIDRWFREQWVDACHYLETGRERACGRRRAESAGYPYCRPSVRVSRDTPKTLGEFLEEHGEEGLERVCRRKRKAPWERMARA
;
A
#
# COMPACT_ATOMS: atom_id res chain seq x y z
N MET A 1 -6.97 -8.04 -17.34
CA MET A 1 -5.76 -8.70 -17.88
C MET A 1 -4.54 -7.94 -17.39
N SER A 2 -3.61 -8.59 -16.69
CA SER A 2 -2.33 -7.99 -16.32
C SER A 2 -1.46 -7.83 -17.57
N LYS A 3 -0.81 -6.66 -17.73
CA LYS A 3 0.14 -6.47 -18.83
C LYS A 3 1.43 -7.23 -18.51
N LYS A 4 1.97 -7.96 -19.48
CA LYS A 4 3.24 -8.69 -19.34
C LYS A 4 4.43 -7.74 -19.51
N PRO A 5 5.51 -7.84 -18.70
CA PRO A 5 6.77 -7.16 -18.98
C PRO A 5 7.32 -7.59 -20.35
N ILE A 6 7.92 -6.66 -21.09
CA ILE A 6 8.62 -6.94 -22.36
C ILE A 6 10.03 -7.44 -22.08
N ASP A 7 10.73 -6.77 -21.18
CA ASP A 7 12.06 -7.14 -20.72
C ASP A 7 11.90 -7.96 -19.43
N THR A 8 11.96 -9.27 -19.57
CA THR A 8 11.77 -10.20 -18.45
C THR A 8 12.97 -10.22 -17.52
N ASP A 9 14.18 -10.13 -18.06
CA ASP A 9 15.42 -10.26 -17.30
C ASP A 9 15.60 -9.03 -16.40
N LEU A 10 15.38 -7.82 -16.94
CA LEU A 10 15.37 -6.59 -16.16
C LEU A 10 14.25 -6.60 -15.10
N TYR A 11 13.09 -7.17 -15.43
CA TYR A 11 11.98 -7.27 -14.48
C TYR A 11 12.33 -8.20 -13.31
N GLU A 12 12.97 -9.34 -13.58
CA GLU A 12 13.40 -10.29 -12.56
C GLU A 12 14.53 -9.73 -11.69
N GLU A 13 15.50 -9.03 -12.27
CA GLU A 13 16.55 -8.34 -11.52
C GLU A 13 15.96 -7.33 -10.53
N VAL A 14 15.09 -6.43 -11.01
CA VAL A 14 14.43 -5.43 -10.16
C VAL A 14 13.52 -6.09 -9.12
N LYS A 15 12.93 -7.25 -9.43
CA LYS A 15 12.12 -8.02 -8.48
C LYS A 15 12.96 -8.57 -7.34
N GLU A 16 14.14 -9.11 -7.60
CA GLU A 16 15.04 -9.55 -6.54
C GLU A 16 15.52 -8.36 -5.71
N GLU A 17 15.88 -7.24 -6.35
CA GLU A 17 16.24 -6.01 -5.63
C GLU A 17 15.09 -5.53 -4.71
N ALA A 18 13.84 -5.61 -5.17
CA ALA A 18 12.68 -5.30 -4.35
C ALA A 18 12.55 -6.24 -3.14
N LYS A 19 12.75 -7.55 -3.33
CA LYS A 19 12.70 -8.53 -2.24
C LYS A 19 13.81 -8.29 -1.20
N HIS A 20 14.99 -7.85 -1.63
CA HIS A 20 16.07 -7.48 -0.71
C HIS A 20 15.78 -6.17 0.03
N ARG A 21 15.14 -5.20 -0.63
CA ARG A 21 14.84 -3.89 -0.04
C ARG A 21 13.66 -3.91 0.93
N PHE A 22 12.63 -4.71 0.66
CA PHE A 22 11.37 -4.67 1.41
C PHE A 22 11.17 -5.94 2.23
N ALA A 23 10.98 -5.78 3.55
CA ALA A 23 10.75 -6.88 4.48
C ALA A 23 9.44 -7.66 4.25
N VAL A 24 8.50 -7.11 3.47
CA VAL A 24 7.21 -7.73 3.15
C VAL A 24 7.04 -7.76 1.64
N TRP A 25 7.04 -8.98 1.08
CA TRP A 25 6.82 -9.24 -0.34
C TRP A 25 5.71 -10.30 -0.54
N PRO A 26 4.79 -10.11 -1.49
CA PRO A 26 4.51 -8.88 -2.23
C PRO A 26 3.73 -7.89 -1.36
N SER A 27 4.22 -6.66 -1.21
CA SER A 27 3.47 -5.55 -0.61
C SER A 27 3.15 -4.49 -1.67
N ALA A 28 2.09 -3.70 -1.45
CA ALA A 28 1.73 -2.63 -2.37
C ALA A 28 2.89 -1.65 -2.63
N TYR A 29 3.64 -1.28 -1.58
CA TYR A 29 4.85 -0.45 -1.71
C TYR A 29 5.97 -1.13 -2.49
N ALA A 30 6.26 -2.40 -2.20
CA ALA A 30 7.31 -3.14 -2.90
C ALA A 30 6.97 -3.34 -4.38
N SER A 31 5.72 -3.69 -4.69
CA SER A 31 5.24 -3.81 -6.07
C SER A 31 5.22 -2.45 -6.79
N GLY A 32 4.84 -1.37 -6.10
CA GLY A 32 4.89 -0.01 -6.65
C GLY A 32 6.31 0.44 -6.97
N TRP A 33 7.26 0.18 -6.06
CA TRP A 33 8.68 0.44 -6.26
C TRP A 33 9.22 -0.35 -7.46
N LEU A 34 8.92 -1.65 -7.55
CA LEU A 34 9.33 -2.49 -8.68
C LEU A 34 8.89 -1.88 -10.01
N VAL A 35 7.61 -1.55 -10.16
CA VAL A 35 7.07 -1.02 -11.42
C VAL A 35 7.71 0.33 -11.77
N ARG A 36 7.97 1.18 -10.77
CA ARG A 36 8.63 2.47 -10.97
C ARG A 36 10.08 2.31 -11.40
N THR A 37 10.83 1.45 -10.71
CA THR A 37 12.25 1.18 -11.02
C THR A 37 12.41 0.51 -12.38
N TYR A 38 11.60 -0.51 -12.67
CA TYR A 38 11.59 -1.19 -13.97
C TYR A 38 11.36 -0.19 -15.12
N LYS A 39 10.35 0.68 -15.01
CA LYS A 39 10.10 1.72 -16.02
C LYS A 39 11.19 2.79 -16.09
N ALA A 40 11.75 3.18 -14.95
CA ALA A 40 12.84 4.15 -14.90
C ALA A 40 14.12 3.63 -15.58
N ARG A 41 14.38 2.32 -15.50
CA ARG A 41 15.47 1.63 -16.21
C ARG A 41 15.17 1.33 -17.68
N GLY A 42 14.06 1.86 -18.22
CA GLY A 42 13.69 1.69 -19.63
C GLY A 42 12.76 0.51 -19.91
N GLY A 43 12.41 -0.28 -18.90
CA GLY A 43 11.48 -1.39 -18.99
C GLY A 43 10.08 -0.98 -19.42
N ARG A 44 9.42 -1.83 -20.22
CA ARG A 44 8.08 -1.57 -20.77
C ARG A 44 7.17 -2.77 -20.60
N TYR A 45 5.86 -2.53 -20.65
CA TYR A 45 4.86 -3.59 -20.63
C TYR A 45 4.22 -3.75 -22.01
N ALA A 46 3.82 -4.98 -22.34
CA ALA A 46 3.10 -5.30 -23.55
C ALA A 46 1.86 -4.41 -23.69
N GLY A 47 1.72 -3.77 -24.85
CA GLY A 47 0.63 -2.83 -25.12
C GLY A 47 0.82 -1.42 -24.53
N ASP A 48 1.99 -1.06 -23.99
CA ASP A 48 2.32 0.36 -23.78
C ASP A 48 2.55 1.05 -25.13
N ARG A 49 1.60 1.88 -25.54
CA ARG A 49 1.73 2.73 -26.73
C ARG A 49 2.87 3.73 -26.52
N ARG A 50 3.65 4.03 -27.57
CA ARG A 50 4.70 5.08 -27.60
C ARG A 50 4.13 6.50 -27.50
N ARG A 51 3.10 6.72 -26.67
CA ARG A 51 2.55 8.05 -26.41
C ARG A 51 3.34 8.65 -25.27
N SER A 52 3.81 9.89 -25.44
CA SER A 52 4.40 10.67 -24.34
C SER A 52 3.46 10.60 -23.12
N PRO A 53 3.95 10.19 -21.95
CA PRO A 53 3.11 10.11 -20.77
C PRO A 53 2.54 11.51 -20.51
N LYS A 54 1.21 11.65 -20.51
CA LYS A 54 0.59 12.88 -20.00
C LYS A 54 1.09 13.07 -18.57
N LYS A 55 1.64 14.24 -18.23
CA LYS A 55 1.99 14.59 -16.84
C LYS A 55 0.72 14.46 -16.01
N LYS A 56 0.61 13.40 -15.23
CA LYS A 56 -0.45 13.24 -14.25
C LYS A 56 -0.03 13.94 -12.97
N SER A 57 -0.97 14.61 -12.31
CA SER A 57 -0.72 15.22 -11.02
C SER A 57 -0.38 14.11 -10.01
N PRO A 58 0.67 14.28 -9.21
CA PRO A 58 0.97 13.33 -8.14
C PRO A 58 -0.09 13.28 -7.04
N ALA A 59 -1.02 14.25 -7.01
CA ALA A 59 -2.12 14.30 -6.06
C ALA A 59 -3.34 13.47 -6.48
N THR A 60 -3.26 12.71 -7.58
CA THR A 60 -4.38 11.87 -8.05
C THR A 60 -3.98 10.41 -8.28
N GLY A 61 -4.97 9.51 -8.26
CA GLY A 61 -4.80 8.10 -8.56
C GLY A 61 -3.86 7.35 -7.61
N ILE A 62 -3.14 6.37 -8.15
CA ILE A 62 -2.23 5.51 -7.36
C ILE A 62 -1.01 6.26 -6.84
N ASP A 63 -0.57 7.31 -7.53
CA ASP A 63 0.55 8.15 -7.08
C ASP A 63 0.19 8.91 -5.80
N ARG A 64 -1.05 9.39 -5.69
CA ARG A 64 -1.59 9.94 -4.44
C ARG A 64 -1.52 8.92 -3.32
N TRP A 65 -2.03 7.71 -3.59
CA TRP A 65 -2.07 6.62 -2.61
C TRP A 65 -0.67 6.31 -2.06
N PHE A 66 0.37 6.25 -2.90
CA PHE A 66 1.74 6.05 -2.43
C PHE A 66 2.28 7.21 -1.59
N ARG A 67 1.87 8.45 -1.88
CA ARG A 67 2.29 9.65 -1.14
C ARG A 67 1.60 9.81 0.21
N GLU A 68 0.43 9.20 0.38
CA GLU A 68 -0.35 9.22 1.63
C GLU A 68 0.31 8.40 2.76
N GLN A 69 1.33 7.59 2.45
CA GLN A 69 2.09 6.80 3.43
C GLN A 69 1.18 6.03 4.40
N TRP A 70 0.38 5.13 3.85
CA TRP A 70 -0.49 4.21 4.59
C TRP A 70 0.28 3.34 5.57
N VAL A 71 -0.10 3.46 6.84
CA VAL A 71 0.45 2.74 8.00
C VAL A 71 -0.60 1.83 8.65
N ASP A 72 -0.14 0.80 9.35
CA ASP A 72 -1.01 -0.07 10.14
C ASP A 72 -1.31 0.56 11.51
N ALA A 73 -2.52 1.11 11.65
CA ALA A 73 -2.94 1.80 12.85
C ALA A 73 -3.03 0.86 14.07
N CYS A 74 -3.38 -0.42 13.86
CA CYS A 74 -3.44 -1.37 14.98
C CYS A 74 -2.05 -1.74 15.49
N HIS A 75 -1.05 -1.75 14.61
CA HIS A 75 0.34 -1.94 15.05
C HIS A 75 0.88 -0.73 15.81
N TYR A 76 0.52 0.47 15.35
CA TYR A 76 0.89 1.70 16.05
C TYR A 76 0.35 1.67 17.49
N LEU A 77 -0.91 1.29 17.68
CA LEU A 77 -1.50 1.14 19.01
C LEU A 77 -0.74 0.14 19.91
N GLU A 78 -0.23 -0.95 19.35
CA GLU A 78 0.47 -2.00 20.12
C GLU A 78 1.93 -1.65 20.45
N THR A 79 2.60 -0.90 19.57
CA THR A 79 4.06 -0.74 19.62
C THR A 79 4.52 0.71 19.76
N GLY A 80 3.61 1.67 19.59
CA GLY A 80 3.93 3.09 19.41
C GLY A 80 4.71 3.41 18.13
N ARG A 81 4.91 2.43 17.23
CA ARG A 81 5.73 2.58 16.02
C ARG A 81 4.90 2.44 14.76
N GLU A 82 5.08 3.39 13.85
CA GLU A 82 4.51 3.31 12.51
C GLU A 82 5.20 2.21 11.68
N ARG A 83 4.39 1.38 11.02
CA ARG A 83 4.86 0.43 10.01
C ARG A 83 4.00 0.55 8.77
N ALA A 84 4.58 0.31 7.59
CA ALA A 84 3.85 0.27 6.33
C ALA A 84 2.68 -0.72 6.43
N CYS A 85 1.49 -0.29 5.98
CA CYS A 85 0.33 -1.16 6.07
C CYS A 85 0.45 -2.35 5.10
N GLY A 86 0.13 -3.54 5.60
CA GLY A 86 0.15 -4.75 4.80
C GLY A 86 0.31 -5.99 5.65
N ARG A 87 0.17 -7.15 5.01
CA ARG A 87 0.34 -8.48 5.61
C ARG A 87 1.34 -9.28 4.80
N ARG A 88 2.10 -10.15 5.47
CA ARG A 88 3.01 -11.10 4.78
C ARG A 88 2.26 -12.24 4.10
N ARG A 89 1.14 -12.69 4.68
CA ARG A 89 0.33 -13.81 4.16
C ARG A 89 -1.13 -13.43 4.12
N ALA A 90 -1.86 -14.01 3.17
CA ALA A 90 -3.28 -13.72 3.00
C ALA A 90 -4.15 -14.41 4.07
N GLU A 91 -3.73 -15.54 4.62
CA GLU A 91 -4.49 -16.29 5.63
C GLU A 91 -4.19 -15.90 7.08
N SER A 92 -3.29 -14.94 7.34
CA SER A 92 -2.93 -14.59 8.72
C SER A 92 -4.11 -13.99 9.50
N ALA A 93 -4.33 -14.48 10.72
CA ALA A 93 -5.39 -14.06 11.63
C ALA A 93 -5.21 -12.60 12.07
N GLY A 94 -5.91 -11.68 11.40
CA GLY A 94 -5.96 -10.26 11.73
C GLY A 94 -5.83 -9.39 10.50
N TYR A 95 -6.93 -8.78 10.07
CA TYR A 95 -6.90 -7.81 8.97
C TYR A 95 -6.32 -6.48 9.48
N PRO A 96 -5.25 -5.96 8.87
CA PRO A 96 -4.63 -4.71 9.32
C PRO A 96 -5.59 -3.55 9.10
N TYR A 97 -5.56 -2.57 9.99
CA TYR A 97 -6.35 -1.36 9.81
C TYR A 97 -5.47 -0.27 9.23
N CYS A 98 -5.51 -0.13 7.91
CA CYS A 98 -4.71 0.86 7.21
C CYS A 98 -5.30 2.26 7.33
N ARG A 99 -4.46 3.24 7.69
CA ARG A 99 -4.77 4.67 7.65
C ARG A 99 -3.61 5.44 7.02
N PRO A 100 -3.87 6.54 6.30
CA PRO A 100 -2.79 7.37 5.78
C PRO A 100 -2.08 8.09 6.93
N SER A 101 -0.75 8.19 6.87
CA SER A 101 0.02 9.03 7.80
C SER A 101 0.04 10.48 7.31
N VAL A 102 0.04 10.69 5.98
CA VAL A 102 0.15 12.02 5.36
C VAL A 102 -1.11 12.37 4.56
N ARG A 103 -1.65 13.57 4.79
CA ARG A 103 -2.72 14.15 3.96
C ARG A 103 -2.14 14.74 2.67
N VAL A 104 -2.51 14.19 1.51
CA VAL A 104 -2.00 14.62 0.20
C VAL A 104 -3.02 15.45 -0.58
N SER A 105 -4.30 15.08 -0.51
CA SER A 105 -5.39 15.84 -1.15
C SER A 105 -6.63 15.86 -0.27
N ARG A 106 -7.68 16.56 -0.75
CA ARG A 106 -9.01 16.56 -0.13
C ARG A 106 -9.64 15.16 -0.10
N ASP A 107 -9.27 14.30 -1.04
CA ASP A 107 -9.75 12.92 -1.11
C ASP A 107 -8.99 11.98 -0.18
N THR A 108 -7.90 12.44 0.45
CA THR A 108 -7.20 11.64 1.45
C THR A 108 -8.13 11.45 2.66
N PRO A 109 -8.45 10.21 3.06
CA PRO A 109 -9.24 9.96 4.25
C PRO A 109 -8.57 10.52 5.51
N LYS A 110 -9.30 10.55 6.63
CA LYS A 110 -8.72 10.92 7.93
C LYS A 110 -7.42 10.16 8.19
N THR A 111 -6.36 10.87 8.54
CA THR A 111 -5.04 10.32 8.85
C THR A 111 -5.05 9.58 10.18
N LEU A 112 -3.98 8.86 10.50
CA LEU A 112 -3.82 8.24 11.82
C LEU A 112 -3.85 9.30 12.94
N GLY A 113 -3.13 10.41 12.76
CA GLY A 113 -3.12 11.52 13.72
C GLY A 113 -4.51 12.13 13.90
N GLU A 114 -5.17 12.52 12.80
CA GLU A 114 -6.52 13.09 12.84
C GLU A 114 -7.54 12.12 13.46
N PHE A 115 -7.40 10.81 13.22
CA PHE A 115 -8.26 9.80 13.82
C PHE A 115 -8.05 9.71 15.35
N LEU A 116 -6.79 9.76 15.80
CA LEU A 116 -6.45 9.72 17.23
C LEU A 116 -6.91 10.99 17.95
N GLU A 117 -6.80 12.15 17.31
CA GLU A 117 -7.32 13.42 17.86
C GLU A 117 -8.83 13.39 18.08
N GLU A 118 -9.59 12.78 17.16
CA GLU A 118 -11.06 12.76 17.22
C GLU A 118 -11.63 11.63 18.08
N HIS A 119 -11.00 10.46 18.09
CA HIS A 119 -11.56 9.25 18.71
C HIS A 119 -10.69 8.64 19.82
N GLY A 120 -9.48 9.16 20.02
CA GLY A 120 -8.51 8.63 20.97
C GLY A 120 -8.01 7.21 20.64
N GLU A 121 -7.12 6.72 21.49
CA GLU A 121 -6.59 5.35 21.40
C GLU A 121 -7.68 4.29 21.68
N GLU A 122 -8.62 4.57 22.58
CA GLU A 122 -9.77 3.69 22.85
C GLU A 122 -10.65 3.48 21.61
N GLY A 123 -10.88 4.56 20.84
CA GLY A 123 -11.59 4.50 19.58
C GLY A 123 -10.87 3.61 18.57
N LEU A 124 -9.55 3.72 18.50
CA LEU A 124 -8.71 2.91 17.64
C LEU A 124 -8.73 1.43 18.08
N GLU A 125 -8.61 1.16 19.38
CA GLU A 125 -8.69 -0.19 19.94
C GLU A 125 -10.02 -0.87 19.59
N ARG A 126 -11.14 -0.18 19.75
CA ARG A 126 -12.47 -0.67 19.39
C ARG A 126 -12.55 -1.03 17.90
N VAL A 127 -11.97 -0.20 17.02
CA VAL A 127 -11.92 -0.49 15.58
C VAL A 127 -11.02 -1.68 15.29
N CYS A 128 -9.84 -1.76 15.90
CA CYS A 128 -8.88 -2.84 15.73
C CYS A 128 -9.44 -4.19 16.21
N ARG A 129 -10.00 -4.24 17.42
CA ARG A 129 -10.71 -5.40 17.97
C ARG A 129 -11.81 -5.85 17.03
N ARG A 130 -12.60 -4.89 16.52
CA ARG A 130 -13.60 -5.19 15.50
C ARG A 130 -12.93 -5.79 14.28
N LYS A 131 -11.98 -5.14 13.60
CA LYS A 131 -11.35 -5.65 12.36
C LYS A 131 -10.67 -7.02 12.51
N ARG A 132 -10.20 -7.38 13.71
CA ARG A 132 -9.62 -8.69 14.02
C ARG A 132 -10.67 -9.80 14.20
N LYS A 133 -11.89 -9.47 14.63
CA LYS A 133 -12.99 -10.44 14.83
C LYS A 133 -13.54 -10.95 13.49
N ALA A 134 -13.30 -12.20 13.13
CA ALA A 134 -13.77 -12.87 11.91
C ALA A 134 -13.60 -12.02 10.61
N PRO A 135 -12.36 -11.84 10.13
CA PRO A 135 -12.10 -11.02 8.94
C PRO A 135 -12.78 -11.53 7.67
N TRP A 136 -12.89 -12.86 7.54
CA TRP A 136 -13.40 -13.55 6.36
C TRP A 136 -14.93 -13.42 6.22
N GLU A 137 -15.68 -13.47 7.32
CA GLU A 137 -17.16 -13.32 7.32
C GLU A 137 -17.60 -11.95 6.78
N ARG A 138 -16.79 -10.91 6.99
CA ARG A 138 -17.08 -9.57 6.47
C ARG A 138 -16.74 -9.37 5.01
N MET A 139 -15.66 -10.00 4.54
CA MET A 139 -15.32 -9.97 3.12
C MET A 139 -16.34 -10.78 2.29
N ALA A 140 -16.90 -11.85 2.85
CA ALA A 140 -17.93 -12.67 2.20
C ALA A 140 -19.31 -11.97 2.08
N ARG A 141 -19.54 -10.87 2.80
CA ARG A 141 -20.80 -10.10 2.80
C ARG A 141 -20.75 -8.81 1.94
N ALA A 142 -19.61 -8.51 1.34
CA ALA A 142 -19.36 -7.31 0.54
C ALA A 142 -19.20 -7.68 -0.94
#